data_AF-A0A935K0V5-F1
#
_entry.id   AF-A0A935K0V5-F1
#
_cell.length_a   1.000
_cell.length_b   1.000
_cell.length_c   1.000
_cell.angle_alpha   90.00
_cell.angle_beta   90.00
_cell.angle_gamma   90.00
#
_symmetry.space_group_name_H-M   'P 1'
#
loop_
_entity.id
_entity.type
_entity.pdbx_description
1 polymer ?
#
loop_
_entity_poly.entity_id
_entity_poly.type
_entity_poly.pdbx_seq_one_letter_code
_entity_poly.pdbx_strand_id
1 'polypeptide(L)'
;MDNIKAHEAGDFTPLVLSLRYAELQPLVNAFNHLLETARQGIERERAFVQDAAHELRTPLAVVSAQAYLLSNCSEPGLAMKAALALEHAVSAPSHLVHQLLALAALEEQSRTIKRA
;
A
#
# COMPACT_ATOMS: atom_id res chain seq x y z
N MET A 1 2.99 9.43 37.29
CA MET A 1 3.87 8.74 36.32
C MET A 1 2.99 8.07 35.27
N ASP A 2 1.92 8.74 34.83
CA ASP A 2 0.69 8.04 34.38
C ASP A 2 0.35 8.20 32.90
N ASN A 3 1.08 9.01 32.13
CA ASN A 3 0.71 9.26 30.72
C ASN A 3 1.29 8.26 29.70
N ILE A 4 2.15 7.31 30.10
CA ILE A 4 2.70 6.32 29.16
C ILE A 4 1.71 5.17 28.90
N LYS A 5 0.77 4.94 29.82
CA LYS A 5 -0.24 3.87 29.70
C LYS A 5 -1.37 4.18 28.71
N ALA A 6 -1.41 5.39 28.12
CA ALA A 6 -2.54 5.86 27.32
C ALA A 6 -2.45 5.55 25.81
N HIS A 7 -1.27 5.24 25.27
CA HIS A 7 -1.13 4.89 23.86
C HIS A 7 -1.44 3.41 23.65
N GLU A 8 -2.61 3.14 23.07
CA GLU A 8 -2.95 1.81 22.60
C GLU A 8 -2.07 1.41 21.40
N ALA A 9 -2.00 0.11 21.13
CA ALA A 9 -1.28 -0.39 19.96
C ALA A 9 -1.87 0.22 18.67
N GLY A 10 -1.10 1.04 17.97
CA GLY A 10 -1.52 1.75 16.76
C GLY A 10 -1.83 3.24 16.96
N ASP A 11 -1.76 3.76 18.18
CA ASP A 11 -1.82 5.20 18.44
C ASP A 11 -0.42 5.83 18.35
N PHE A 12 -0.18 6.57 17.26
CA PHE A 12 1.06 7.29 16.99
C PHE A 12 0.96 8.80 17.25
N THR A 13 -0.04 9.24 18.02
CA THR A 13 -0.13 10.67 18.37
C THR A 13 1.07 11.09 19.24
N PRO A 14 1.59 12.32 19.10
CA PRO A 14 2.76 12.74 19.85
C PRO A 14 2.52 12.73 21.36
N LEU A 15 3.53 12.29 22.13
CA LEU A 15 3.51 12.41 23.57
C LEU A 15 3.55 13.88 23.98
N VAL A 16 2.51 14.33 24.66
CA VAL A 16 2.45 15.64 25.32
C VAL A 16 2.63 15.43 26.83
N LEU A 17 3.87 15.57 27.29
CA LEU A 17 4.25 15.39 28.70
C LEU A 17 4.76 16.71 29.28
N SER A 18 4.12 17.15 30.37
CA SER A 18 4.68 18.20 31.22
C SER A 18 5.72 17.59 32.15
N LEU A 19 6.99 17.65 31.74
CA LEU A 19 8.10 17.09 32.51
C LEU A 19 8.57 18.06 33.60
N ARG A 20 8.73 17.54 34.83
CA ARG A 20 9.31 18.30 35.96
C ARG A 20 10.81 18.55 35.78
N TYR A 21 11.52 17.66 35.09
CA TYR A 21 12.96 17.75 34.85
C TYR A 21 13.22 18.03 33.37
N ALA A 22 13.90 19.15 33.07
CA ALA A 22 14.19 19.57 31.69
C ALA A 22 15.15 18.61 30.96
N GLU A 23 16.02 17.91 31.70
CA GLU A 23 16.95 16.87 31.22
C GLU A 23 16.24 15.74 30.45
N LEU A 24 14.94 15.51 30.71
CA LEU A 24 14.16 14.46 30.05
C LEU A 24 13.51 14.90 28.73
N GLN A 25 13.56 16.20 28.41
CA GLN A 25 12.99 16.74 27.16
C GLN A 25 13.58 16.11 25.89
N PRO A 26 14.92 15.89 25.77
CA PRO A 26 15.50 15.24 24.60
C PRO A 26 14.95 13.83 24.36
N LEU A 27 14.64 13.08 25.42
CA LEU A 27 14.08 11.74 25.31
C LEU A 27 12.65 11.77 24.75
N VAL A 28 11.82 12.71 25.22
CA VAL A 28 10.45 12.91 24.69
C VAL A 28 10.49 13.30 23.23
N ASN A 29 11.42 14.19 22.84
CA ASN A 29 11.60 14.58 21.44
C ASN A 29 12.02 13.41 20.57
N ALA A 30 12.98 12.59 21.02
CA ALA A 30 13.41 11.40 20.29
C ALA A 30 12.25 10.40 20.10
N PHE A 31 11.44 10.19 21.14
CA PHE A 31 10.27 9.29 21.05
C PHE A 31 9.20 9.83 20.10
N ASN A 32 8.87 11.12 20.19
CA ASN A 32 7.94 11.76 19.26
C ASN A 32 8.41 11.67 17.80
N HIS A 33 9.72 11.76 17.57
CA HIS A 33 10.28 11.56 16.24
C HIS A 33 10.10 10.12 15.72
N LEU A 34 10.24 9.12 16.60
CA LEU A 34 9.97 7.71 16.25
C LEU A 34 8.49 7.48 15.94
N LEU A 35 7.57 8.02 16.75
CA LEU A 35 6.13 7.94 16.50
C LEU A 35 5.76 8.57 15.16
N GLU A 36 6.31 9.75 14.86
CA GLU A 36 6.07 10.43 13.59
C GLU A 36 6.60 9.62 12.41
N THR A 37 7.78 9.02 12.55
CA THR A 37 8.35 8.15 11.51
C THR A 37 7.47 6.91 11.27
N ALA A 38 6.95 6.31 12.33
CA ALA A 38 6.04 5.17 12.23
C ALA A 38 4.72 5.56 11.54
N ARG A 39 4.13 6.70 11.93
CA ARG A 39 2.93 7.27 11.30
C ARG A 39 3.11 7.49 9.81
N GLN A 40 4.22 8.12 9.41
CA GLN A 40 4.56 8.33 8.00
C GLN A 40 4.78 7.02 7.23
N GLY A 41 5.29 5.97 7.88
CA GLY A 41 5.37 4.64 7.29
C GLY A 41 4.00 4.07 6.95
N ILE A 42 3.07 4.11 7.91
CA ILE A 42 1.71 3.56 7.75
C ILE A 42 0.92 4.33 6.68
N GLU A 43 1.02 5.66 6.66
CA GLU A 43 0.33 6.46 5.64
C GLU A 43 0.86 6.18 4.23
N ARG A 44 2.17 5.94 4.08
CA ARG A 44 2.75 5.51 2.79
C ARG A 44 2.23 4.14 2.37
N GLU A 45 2.13 3.18 3.29
CA GLU A 45 1.60 1.85 3.00
C GLU A 45 0.12 1.90 2.57
N ARG A 46 -0.69 2.73 3.25
CA ARG A 46 -2.09 2.97 2.87
C ARG A 46 -2.22 3.57 1.48
N ALA A 47 -1.45 4.63 1.20
CA ALA A 47 -1.45 5.27 -0.11
C ALA A 47 -1.04 4.28 -1.21
N PHE A 48 0.01 3.49 -0.97
CA PHE A 48 0.47 2.47 -1.90
C PHE A 48 -0.60 1.41 -2.20
N VAL A 49 -1.29 0.89 -1.19
CA VAL A 49 -2.38 -0.08 -1.37
C VAL A 49 -3.54 0.54 -2.15
N GLN A 50 -3.87 1.80 -1.86
CA GLN A 50 -4.91 2.53 -2.58
C GLN A 50 -4.54 2.70 -4.06
N ASP A 51 -3.31 3.13 -4.35
CA ASP A 51 -2.82 3.31 -5.72
C ASP A 51 -2.83 1.98 -6.48
N ALA A 52 -2.32 0.91 -5.88
CA ALA A 52 -2.38 -0.43 -6.46
C ALA A 52 -3.82 -0.88 -6.78
N ALA A 53 -4.76 -0.63 -5.87
CA ALA A 53 -6.17 -0.96 -6.08
C ALA A 53 -6.79 -0.15 -7.23
N HIS A 54 -6.44 1.13 -7.36
CA HIS A 54 -6.89 1.98 -8.47
C HIS A 54 -6.31 1.50 -9.81
N GLU A 55 -5.01 1.21 -9.85
CA GLU A 55 -4.31 0.73 -11.05
C GLU A 55 -4.81 -0.64 -11.50
N LEU A 56 -5.28 -1.51 -10.60
CA LEU A 56 -5.91 -2.79 -10.97
C LEU A 56 -7.36 -2.65 -11.43
N ARG A 57 -8.12 -1.68 -10.90
CA ARG A 57 -9.55 -1.51 -11.20
C ARG A 57 -9.79 -1.22 -12.69
N THR A 58 -8.99 -0.34 -13.27
CA THR A 58 -9.11 0.10 -14.67
C THR A 58 -8.92 -1.05 -15.66
N PRO A 59 -7.80 -1.81 -15.64
CA PRO A 59 -7.61 -2.92 -16.56
C PRO A 59 -8.63 -4.06 -16.33
N LEU A 60 -9.07 -4.32 -15.09
CA LEU A 60 -10.13 -5.30 -14.83
C LEU A 60 -11.48 -4.90 -15.43
N ALA A 61 -11.80 -3.60 -15.44
CA ALA A 61 -12.99 -3.08 -16.12
C ALA A 61 -12.89 -3.29 -17.64
N VAL A 62 -11.71 -3.04 -18.23
CA VAL A 62 -11.46 -3.31 -19.66
C VAL A 62 -11.60 -4.80 -19.96
N VAL A 63 -10.98 -5.69 -19.16
CA VAL A 63 -11.10 -7.14 -19.30
C VAL A 63 -12.58 -7.56 -19.32
N SER A 64 -13.37 -7.05 -18.38
CA SER A 64 -14.79 -7.37 -18.28
C SER A 64 -15.58 -6.89 -19.51
N ALA A 65 -15.31 -5.68 -20.00
CA ALA A 65 -15.96 -5.12 -21.18
C ALA A 65 -15.61 -5.91 -22.46
N GLN A 66 -14.33 -6.28 -22.64
CA GLN A 66 -13.90 -7.04 -23.82
C GLN A 66 -14.42 -8.48 -23.79
N ALA A 67 -14.43 -9.13 -22.63
CA ALA A 67 -15.03 -10.45 -22.47
C ALA A 67 -16.54 -10.45 -22.80
N TYR A 68 -17.25 -9.38 -22.42
CA TYR A 68 -18.65 -9.19 -22.80
C TYR A 68 -18.82 -9.04 -24.31
N LEU A 69 -17.97 -8.24 -24.97
CA LEU A 69 -18.01 -8.06 -26.43
C LEU A 69 -17.73 -9.37 -27.17
N LEU A 70 -16.72 -10.13 -26.75
CA LEU A 70 -16.40 -11.44 -27.32
C LEU A 70 -17.56 -12.44 -27.19
N SER A 71 -18.31 -12.36 -26.10
CA SER A 71 -19.43 -13.29 -25.85
C SER A 71 -20.71 -12.92 -26.62
N ASN A 72 -20.87 -11.66 -27.01
CA ASN A 72 -22.13 -11.13 -27.54
C ASN A 72 -22.04 -10.58 -28.97
N CYS A 73 -20.84 -10.43 -29.54
CA CYS A 73 -20.67 -9.87 -30.88
C CYS A 73 -20.43 -10.99 -31.91
N SER A 74 -21.22 -11.00 -32.98
CA SER A 74 -21.04 -11.92 -34.12
C SER A 74 -20.21 -11.33 -35.25
N GLU A 75 -19.74 -10.09 -35.11
CA GLU A 75 -18.94 -9.39 -36.13
C GLU A 75 -17.46 -9.75 -35.95
N PRO A 76 -16.82 -10.46 -36.90
CA PRO A 76 -15.46 -10.99 -36.72
C PRO A 76 -14.41 -9.91 -36.48
N GLY A 77 -14.57 -8.72 -37.09
CA GLY A 77 -13.63 -7.61 -36.93
C GLY A 77 -13.63 -7.04 -35.52
N LEU A 78 -14.81 -6.83 -34.92
CA LEU A 78 -14.96 -6.42 -33.54
C LEU A 78 -14.50 -7.50 -32.55
N ALA A 79 -14.77 -8.77 -32.80
CA ALA A 79 -14.30 -9.87 -31.95
C ALA A 79 -12.76 -9.94 -31.92
N MET A 80 -12.10 -9.81 -33.08
CA MET A 80 -10.64 -9.76 -33.18
C MET A 80 -10.04 -8.59 -32.39
N LYS A 81 -10.64 -7.40 -32.50
CA LYS A 81 -10.21 -6.21 -31.74
C LYS A 81 -10.39 -6.40 -30.24
N ALA A 82 -11.50 -7.01 -29.82
CA ALA A 82 -11.77 -7.27 -28.42
C ALA A 82 -10.78 -8.29 -27.83
N ALA A 83 -10.42 -9.33 -28.59
CA ALA A 83 -9.40 -10.30 -28.19
C ALA A 83 -8.03 -9.66 -27.98
N LEU A 84 -7.58 -8.81 -28.92
CA LEU A 84 -6.32 -8.07 -28.78
C LEU A 84 -6.34 -7.11 -27.58
N ALA A 85 -7.44 -6.37 -27.40
CA ALA A 85 -7.59 -5.47 -26.26
C ALA A 85 -7.59 -6.23 -24.92
N LEU A 86 -8.17 -7.43 -24.88
CA LEU A 86 -8.18 -8.31 -23.70
C LEU A 86 -6.77 -8.79 -23.36
N GLU A 87 -5.99 -9.23 -24.35
CA GLU A 87 -4.60 -9.67 -24.15
C GLU A 87 -3.73 -8.56 -23.52
N HIS A 88 -3.85 -7.34 -24.04
CA HIS A 88 -3.17 -6.17 -23.50
C HIS A 88 -3.66 -5.83 -22.08
N ALA A 89 -4.97 -5.88 -21.85
CA ALA A 89 -5.57 -5.56 -20.56
C ALA A 89 -5.23 -6.57 -19.46
N VAL A 90 -4.84 -7.80 -19.81
CA VAL A 90 -4.35 -8.82 -18.85
C VAL A 90 -2.85 -8.66 -18.57
N SER A 91 -2.05 -8.30 -19.58
CA SER A 91 -0.60 -8.15 -19.42
C SER A 91 -0.22 -7.04 -18.43
N ALA A 92 -0.85 -5.86 -18.51
CA ALA A 92 -0.54 -4.72 -17.65
C ALA A 92 -0.72 -4.98 -16.13
N PRO A 93 -1.90 -5.44 -15.65
CA PRO A 93 -2.08 -5.76 -14.23
C PRO A 93 -1.23 -6.95 -13.77
N SER A 94 -0.89 -7.89 -14.65
CA SER A 94 0.06 -8.96 -14.32
C SER A 94 1.43 -8.41 -13.94
N HIS A 95 1.94 -7.41 -14.67
CA HIS A 95 3.19 -6.74 -14.32
C HIS A 95 3.11 -6.01 -12.97
N LEU A 96 2.01 -5.32 -12.68
CA LEU A 96 1.81 -4.66 -11.39
C LEU A 96 1.78 -5.66 -10.23
N VAL A 97 1.08 -6.79 -10.40
CA VAL A 97 1.06 -7.87 -9.39
C VAL A 97 2.46 -8.42 -9.14
N HIS A 98 3.28 -8.62 -10.18
CA HIS A 98 4.66 -9.05 -10.01
C HIS A 98 5.50 -8.03 -9.24
N GLN A 99 5.33 -6.73 -9.50
CA GLN A 99 6.02 -5.67 -8.76
C GLN A 99 5.60 -5.64 -7.29
N LEU A 100 4.31 -5.79 -7.00
CA LEU A 100 3.77 -5.87 -5.64
C LEU A 100 4.35 -7.06 -4.86
N LEU A 101 4.40 -8.24 -5.50
CA LEU A 101 4.99 -9.45 -4.89
C LEU A 101 6.50 -9.30 -4.66
N ALA A 102 7.23 -8.70 -5.61
CA ALA A 102 8.65 -8.42 -5.46
C ALA A 102 8.92 -7.46 -4.29
N LEU A 103 8.09 -6.41 -4.14
CA LEU A 103 8.20 -5.48 -3.02
C LEU A 103 7.94 -6.17 -1.68
N ALA A 104 6.87 -6.97 -1.59
CA ALA A 104 6.55 -7.73 -0.37
C ALA A 104 7.69 -8.66 0.05
N ALA A 105 8.33 -9.34 -0.91
CA ALA A 105 9.47 -10.20 -0.65
C ALA A 105 10.70 -9.43 -0.12
N LEU A 106 10.97 -8.23 -0.65
CA LEU A 106 12.06 -7.36 -0.18
C LEU A 106 11.80 -6.86 1.25
N GLU A 107 10.55 -6.52 1.58
CA GLU A 107 10.18 -6.10 2.94
C GLU A 107 10.37 -7.22 3.97
N GLU A 108 10.01 -8.46 3.62
CA GLU A 108 10.20 -9.62 4.48
C GLU A 108 11.68 -9.91 4.76
N GLN A 109 12.54 -9.78 3.75
CA GLN A 109 13.99 -9.88 3.92
C GLN A 109 14.53 -8.77 4.83
N SER A 110 14.10 -7.52 4.64
CA SER A 110 14.52 -6.39 5.49
C SER A 110 14.10 -6.59 6.97
N ARG A 111 12.89 -7.10 7.22
CA ARG A 111 12.43 -7.44 8.58
C ARG A 111 13.26 -8.56 9.21
N THR A 112 13.70 -9.52 8.41
CA THR A 112 14.55 -10.64 8.87
C THR A 112 15.95 -10.14 9.26
N ILE A 113 16.55 -9.26 8.46
CA ILE A 113 17.87 -8.66 8.74
C ILE A 113 17.84 -7.78 10.00
N LYS A 114 16.76 -7.00 10.21
CA LYS A 114 16.61 -6.18 11.44
C LYS A 114 16.42 -6.98 12.73
N ARG A 115 16.13 -8.28 12.63
CA ARG A 115 15.88 -9.18 13.77
C ARG A 115 17.08 -10.06 14.14
N ALA A 116 18.10 -10.13 13.29
CA ALA A 116 19.35 -10.87 13.51
C ALA A 116 20.41 -9.95 14.12
#